data_AF-A0A4Y9Y5C1-F1
#
_entry.id   AF-A0A4Y9Y5C1-F1
#
_cell.length_a   1.000
_cell.length_b   1.000
_cell.length_c   1.000
_cell.angle_alpha   90.00
_cell.angle_beta   90.00
_cell.angle_gamma   90.00
#
_symmetry.space_group_name_H-M   'P 1'
#
loop_
_entity.id
_entity.type
_entity.pdbx_description
1 polymer ?
#
loop_
_entity_poly.entity_id
_entity_poly.type
_entity_poly.pdbx_seq_one_letter_code
_entity_poly.pdbx_strand_id
1 'polypeptide(L)'
;MEDLFATPRQKYGPELVDEVAAVAVSSPVRRRRQSNCADPKATHPDSPERYDTSSHDDTLDNTELETSSEYLLASLHAQEPKLLALGTEPWTPKRVLTIATKVLFFLPWCIAVGGAILLSPQHLNLVAFKTGYVSHERGPHRFGYWAECAHQHVVIFLAVLAVGAWWNLRYGTWVVAAMLARCVYVWHDFHVDLTVPLGEDDRQSLYLALTKVYLRDNFVMRVPTKGVESASRLS
;
A
#
# COMPACT_ATOMS: atom_id res chain seq x y z
N MET A 1 -15.62 -32.02 -29.88
CA MET A 1 -15.63 -30.61 -30.33
C MET A 1 -15.47 -29.74 -29.08
N GLU A 2 -14.41 -29.99 -28.28
CA GLU A 2 -14.30 -29.49 -26.89
C GLU A 2 -12.89 -29.00 -26.50
N ASP A 3 -11.95 -28.86 -27.44
CA ASP A 3 -10.56 -28.47 -27.12
C ASP A 3 -10.17 -27.05 -27.61
N LEU A 4 -11.07 -26.07 -27.51
CA LEU A 4 -10.82 -24.71 -28.05
C LEU A 4 -10.73 -23.57 -27.02
N PHE A 5 -10.50 -23.87 -25.73
CA PHE A 5 -10.32 -22.85 -24.69
C PHE A 5 -9.05 -23.05 -23.84
N ALA A 6 -7.94 -23.46 -24.47
CA ALA A 6 -6.63 -23.34 -23.86
C ALA A 6 -6.16 -21.88 -23.93
N THR A 7 -6.31 -21.14 -22.83
CA THR A 7 -5.69 -19.82 -22.66
C THR A 7 -4.16 -19.97 -22.60
N PRO A 8 -3.39 -19.14 -23.31
CA PRO A 8 -1.93 -19.22 -23.27
C PRO A 8 -1.42 -18.72 -21.92
N ARG A 9 -0.77 -19.61 -21.15
CA ARG A 9 0.04 -19.22 -19.98
C ARG A 9 1.15 -18.27 -20.44
N GLN A 10 1.14 -17.04 -19.91
CA GLN A 10 2.27 -16.12 -20.02
C GLN A 10 3.50 -16.75 -19.33
N LYS A 11 4.49 -17.12 -20.13
CA LYS A 11 5.86 -17.40 -19.65
C LYS A 11 6.49 -16.07 -19.25
N TYR A 12 6.58 -15.79 -17.95
CA TYR A 12 7.49 -14.79 -17.43
C TYR A 12 8.91 -15.32 -17.55
N GLY A 13 9.64 -14.86 -18.56
CA GLY A 13 11.09 -14.99 -18.63
C GLY A 13 11.75 -13.80 -17.93
N PRO A 14 12.89 -13.98 -17.25
CA PRO A 14 13.61 -12.86 -16.65
C PRO A 14 14.32 -12.08 -17.76
N GLU A 15 13.77 -10.93 -18.15
CA GLU A 15 14.58 -9.92 -18.82
C GLU A 15 15.56 -9.32 -17.80
N LEU A 16 16.84 -9.48 -18.12
CA LEU A 16 17.93 -8.65 -17.62
C LEU A 16 17.61 -7.22 -18.09
N VAL A 17 17.31 -6.34 -17.15
CA VAL A 17 17.48 -4.91 -17.36
C VAL A 17 18.72 -4.53 -16.57
N ASP A 18 19.86 -4.60 -17.25
CA ASP A 18 21.05 -3.87 -16.86
C ASP A 18 20.78 -2.38 -17.06
N GLU A 19 21.37 -1.60 -16.15
CA GLU A 19 21.79 -0.22 -16.39
C GLU A 19 20.68 0.84 -16.45
N VAL A 20 20.62 1.70 -15.41
CA VAL A 20 20.86 3.15 -15.55
C VAL A 20 20.78 3.83 -14.17
N ALA A 21 21.88 4.54 -13.88
CA ALA A 21 22.02 5.71 -13.02
C ALA A 21 21.91 5.55 -11.49
N ALA A 22 23.06 5.21 -10.92
CA ALA A 22 23.53 5.84 -9.70
C ALA A 22 23.52 7.38 -9.84
N VAL A 23 22.74 8.06 -8.99
CA VAL A 23 22.99 9.46 -8.64
C VAL A 23 23.15 9.52 -7.13
N ALA A 24 24.40 9.39 -6.72
CA ALA A 24 24.85 9.71 -5.38
C ALA A 24 24.77 11.24 -5.20
N VAL A 25 23.83 11.72 -4.39
CA VAL A 25 23.87 13.08 -3.84
C VAL A 25 24.35 12.98 -2.40
N SER A 26 25.65 13.22 -2.23
CA SER A 26 26.21 13.59 -0.93
C SER A 26 25.84 15.04 -0.65
N SER A 27 25.20 15.31 0.49
CA SER A 27 25.17 16.65 1.11
C SER A 27 24.68 16.61 2.55
N PRO A 28 25.01 17.63 3.36
CA PRO A 28 25.58 17.43 4.68
C PRO A 28 24.56 17.37 5.82
N VAL A 29 24.91 16.56 6.81
CA VAL A 29 24.34 16.48 8.15
C VAL A 29 24.16 17.87 8.75
N ARG A 30 22.90 18.34 8.78
CA ARG A 30 22.51 19.52 9.57
C ARG A 30 22.08 19.07 10.96
N ARG A 31 23.07 18.90 11.82
CA ARG A 31 22.95 18.60 13.25
C ARG A 31 22.23 19.75 13.97
N ARG A 32 20.95 19.56 14.35
CA ARG A 32 20.25 20.49 15.24
C ARG A 32 20.33 19.98 16.69
N ARG A 33 21.32 20.52 17.43
CA ARG A 33 21.24 20.81 18.89
C ARG A 33 19.90 21.49 19.17
N GLN A 34 19.14 21.33 20.25
CA GLN A 34 19.33 20.93 21.66
C GLN A 34 17.89 20.68 22.18
N SER A 35 17.67 19.81 23.16
CA SER A 35 17.39 20.29 24.52
C SER A 35 17.51 19.14 25.51
N ASN A 36 18.47 19.27 26.41
CA ASN A 36 18.65 18.45 27.59
C ASN A 36 17.45 18.60 28.54
N CYS A 37 16.98 17.49 29.11
CA CYS A 37 16.55 17.43 30.50
C CYS A 37 17.24 16.21 31.14
N ALA A 38 18.05 16.51 32.14
CA ALA A 38 18.83 15.61 32.98
C ALA A 38 17.90 14.74 33.85
N ASP A 39 18.16 13.42 33.98
CA ASP A 39 18.93 12.72 35.04
C ASP A 39 18.00 12.06 36.09
N PRO A 40 18.42 11.11 36.95
CA PRO A 40 19.29 9.94 36.74
C PRO A 40 18.81 8.66 37.49
N LYS A 41 19.56 7.55 37.33
CA LYS A 41 19.96 6.56 38.38
C LYS A 41 19.14 5.26 38.59
N ALA A 42 19.80 4.13 38.29
CA ALA A 42 19.93 2.86 39.05
C ALA A 42 20.16 1.70 38.05
N THR A 43 21.40 1.28 37.74
CA THR A 43 22.23 0.30 38.47
C THR A 43 21.52 -1.04 38.76
N HIS A 44 21.73 -2.05 37.90
CA HIS A 44 21.97 -3.44 38.34
C HIS A 44 22.71 -4.24 37.26
N PRO A 45 23.84 -4.90 37.59
CA PRO A 45 24.54 -5.84 36.71
C PRO A 45 24.09 -7.29 36.97
N ASP A 46 24.56 -8.19 36.11
CA ASP A 46 24.62 -9.66 36.22
C ASP A 46 23.38 -10.48 35.79
N SER A 47 23.43 -11.01 34.56
CA SER A 47 23.29 -12.46 34.35
C SER A 47 23.72 -12.87 32.93
N PRO A 48 24.63 -13.85 32.76
CA PRO A 48 24.96 -14.44 31.46
C PRO A 48 24.11 -15.70 31.24
N GLU A 49 22.95 -15.57 30.59
CA GLU A 49 22.21 -16.74 30.11
C GLU A 49 22.58 -17.06 28.66
N ARG A 50 23.32 -18.17 28.58
CA ARG A 50 23.61 -19.03 27.45
C ARG A 50 22.31 -19.32 26.66
N TYR A 51 22.19 -18.78 25.44
CA TYR A 51 21.17 -19.21 24.49
C TYR A 51 21.72 -20.35 23.64
N ASP A 52 21.22 -21.56 23.90
CA ASP A 52 21.39 -22.72 23.05
C ASP A 52 20.54 -22.54 21.77
N THR A 53 21.22 -22.40 20.64
CA THR A 53 20.63 -22.50 19.30
C THR A 53 20.19 -23.94 19.05
N SER A 54 18.95 -24.26 19.45
CA SER A 54 18.24 -25.45 18.99
C SER A 54 17.71 -25.19 17.58
N SER A 55 18.39 -25.76 16.58
CA SER A 55 17.91 -25.89 15.22
C SER A 55 16.70 -26.84 15.18
N HIS A 56 15.50 -26.26 15.22
CA HIS A 56 14.27 -26.99 14.89
C HIS A 56 14.05 -26.84 13.38
N ASP A 57 14.32 -27.92 12.66
CA ASP A 57 13.91 -28.13 11.27
C ASP A 57 12.38 -28.24 11.23
N ASP A 58 11.70 -27.09 11.17
CA ASP A 58 10.28 -27.05 10.88
C ASP A 58 10.08 -27.37 9.40
N THR A 59 9.79 -28.65 9.18
CA THR A 59 9.20 -29.19 7.95
C THR A 59 7.84 -28.52 7.80
N LEU A 60 7.80 -27.38 7.10
CA LEU A 60 6.59 -26.62 6.83
C LEU A 60 5.61 -27.48 6.04
N ASP A 61 4.58 -27.88 6.79
CA ASP A 61 3.42 -28.62 6.37
C ASP A 61 2.65 -27.79 5.33
N ASN A 62 2.54 -28.31 4.09
CA ASN A 62 1.85 -27.66 2.97
C ASN A 62 0.31 -27.66 3.12
N THR A 63 -0.20 -27.90 4.32
CA THR A 63 -1.61 -28.21 4.59
C THR A 63 -2.45 -26.98 4.91
N GLU A 64 -1.84 -25.83 5.26
CA GLU A 64 -2.59 -24.59 5.56
C GLU A 64 -3.07 -23.82 4.32
N LEU A 65 -2.54 -24.12 3.13
CA LEU A 65 -2.91 -23.41 1.90
C LEU A 65 -4.25 -23.88 1.32
N GLU A 66 -4.65 -25.13 1.56
CA GLU A 66 -5.97 -25.63 1.14
C GLU A 66 -7.09 -25.05 2.01
N THR A 67 -6.82 -24.78 3.29
CA THR A 67 -7.80 -24.22 4.22
C THR A 67 -8.23 -22.81 3.79
N SER A 68 -7.32 -21.94 3.31
CA SER A 68 -7.71 -20.58 2.90
C SER A 68 -8.63 -20.55 1.65
N SER A 69 -8.62 -21.60 0.82
CA SER A 69 -9.43 -21.69 -0.39
C SER A 69 -10.90 -22.02 -0.10
N GLU A 70 -11.14 -22.94 0.83
CA GLU A 70 -12.51 -23.34 1.22
C GLU A 70 -13.26 -22.22 1.92
N TYR A 71 -12.59 -21.39 2.72
CA TYR A 71 -13.21 -20.24 3.39
C TYR A 71 -13.53 -19.11 2.40
N LEU A 72 -12.71 -18.91 1.37
CA LEU A 72 -13.03 -17.96 0.29
C LEU A 72 -14.25 -18.43 -0.52
N LEU A 73 -14.33 -19.72 -0.86
CA LEU A 73 -15.50 -20.31 -1.53
C LEU A 73 -16.77 -20.23 -0.67
N ALA A 74 -16.66 -20.49 0.64
CA ALA A 74 -17.78 -20.34 1.57
C ALA A 74 -18.24 -18.88 1.70
N SER A 75 -17.30 -17.91 1.70
CA SER A 75 -17.63 -16.48 1.72
C SER A 75 -18.29 -16.01 0.41
N LEU A 76 -17.86 -16.54 -0.73
CA LEU A 76 -18.44 -16.29 -2.05
C LEU A 76 -19.88 -16.82 -2.13
N HIS A 77 -20.12 -18.04 -1.63
CA HIS A 77 -21.45 -18.64 -1.55
C HIS A 77 -22.38 -17.89 -0.58
N ALA A 78 -21.85 -17.31 0.51
CA ALA A 78 -22.64 -16.48 1.42
C ALA A 78 -23.02 -15.11 0.85
N GLN A 79 -22.35 -14.65 -0.22
CA GLN A 79 -22.59 -13.33 -0.84
C GLN A 79 -23.54 -13.38 -2.04
N GLU A 80 -23.71 -14.53 -2.69
CA GLU A 80 -24.69 -14.74 -3.78
C GLU A 80 -26.16 -14.40 -3.44
N PRO A 81 -26.73 -14.72 -2.27
CA PRO A 81 -28.15 -14.50 -2.03
C PRO A 81 -28.54 -13.00 -1.95
N LYS A 82 -27.59 -12.10 -1.67
CA LYS A 82 -27.84 -10.64 -1.68
C LYS A 82 -27.79 -10.03 -3.08
N LEU A 83 -27.02 -10.60 -4.01
CA LEU A 83 -26.94 -10.10 -5.38
C LEU A 83 -28.18 -10.48 -6.20
N LEU A 84 -28.75 -11.66 -5.97
CA LEU A 84 -29.96 -12.12 -6.66
C LEU A 84 -31.26 -11.43 -6.17
N ALA A 85 -31.33 -11.02 -4.91
CA ALA A 85 -32.47 -10.25 -4.38
C ALA A 85 -32.51 -8.78 -4.86
N LEU A 86 -31.45 -8.31 -5.52
CA LEU A 86 -31.32 -6.95 -6.05
C LEU A 86 -31.76 -6.83 -7.52
N GLY A 87 -32.11 -7.96 -8.16
CA GLY A 87 -32.44 -8.06 -9.59
C GLY A 87 -33.87 -7.71 -9.99
N THR A 88 -34.77 -7.45 -9.04
CA THR A 88 -36.20 -7.17 -9.32
C THR A 88 -36.69 -5.84 -8.75
N GLU A 89 -35.78 -4.96 -8.33
CA GLU A 89 -36.15 -3.59 -7.99
C GLU A 89 -36.29 -2.78 -9.29
N PRO A 90 -37.45 -2.13 -9.55
CA PRO A 90 -37.62 -1.31 -10.76
C PRO A 90 -36.55 -0.22 -10.81
N TRP A 91 -35.92 -0.07 -11.98
CA TRP A 91 -34.90 0.95 -12.25
C TRP A 91 -35.49 2.34 -12.01
N THR A 92 -35.34 2.85 -10.80
CA THR A 92 -35.76 4.21 -10.47
C THR A 92 -34.78 5.18 -11.14
N PRO A 93 -35.26 6.23 -11.83
CA PRO A 93 -34.40 7.20 -12.50
C PRO A 93 -33.42 7.88 -11.54
N LYS A 94 -33.81 8.00 -10.26
CA LYS A 94 -32.94 8.48 -9.17
C LYS A 94 -31.71 7.60 -8.97
N ARG A 95 -31.87 6.28 -9.05
CA ARG A 95 -30.78 5.30 -8.90
C ARG A 95 -29.84 5.36 -10.09
N VAL A 96 -30.38 5.43 -11.31
CA VAL A 96 -29.59 5.61 -12.54
C VAL A 96 -28.80 6.92 -12.48
N LEU A 97 -29.43 8.02 -12.11
CA LEU A 97 -28.74 9.32 -11.98
C LEU A 97 -27.63 9.26 -10.94
N THR A 98 -27.87 8.59 -9.80
CA THR A 98 -26.85 8.43 -8.75
C THR A 98 -25.67 7.60 -9.24
N ILE A 99 -25.92 6.50 -9.95
CA ILE A 99 -24.88 5.64 -10.53
C ILE A 99 -24.10 6.42 -11.60
N ALA A 100 -24.78 7.08 -12.53
CA ALA A 100 -24.15 7.87 -13.59
C ALA A 100 -23.28 8.99 -12.99
N THR A 101 -23.78 9.68 -11.97
CA THR A 101 -23.03 10.71 -11.25
C THR A 101 -21.78 10.11 -10.59
N LYS A 102 -21.91 8.97 -9.92
CA LYS A 102 -20.76 8.28 -9.31
C LYS A 102 -19.71 7.88 -10.34
N VAL A 103 -20.12 7.40 -11.52
CA VAL A 103 -19.23 7.03 -12.62
C VAL A 103 -18.54 8.27 -13.20
N LEU A 104 -19.26 9.37 -13.40
CA LEU A 104 -18.67 10.62 -13.89
C LEU A 104 -17.64 11.21 -12.91
N PHE A 105 -17.92 11.15 -11.60
CA PHE A 105 -16.99 11.63 -10.58
C PHE A 105 -15.91 10.61 -10.17
N PHE A 106 -15.99 9.37 -10.68
CA PHE A 106 -14.98 8.35 -10.41
C PHE A 106 -13.61 8.72 -10.99
N LEU A 107 -13.57 9.14 -12.27
CA LEU A 107 -12.30 9.50 -12.91
C LEU A 107 -11.64 10.73 -12.25
N PRO A 108 -12.35 11.85 -11.99
CA PRO A 108 -11.83 12.96 -11.20
C PRO A 108 -11.34 12.53 -9.81
N TRP A 109 -12.06 11.63 -9.14
CA TRP A 109 -11.66 11.08 -7.84
C TRP A 109 -10.35 10.29 -7.96
N CYS A 110 -10.20 9.42 -8.96
CA CYS A 110 -8.97 8.66 -9.18
C CYS A 110 -7.75 9.58 -9.39
N ILE A 111 -7.93 10.63 -10.20
CA ILE A 111 -6.89 11.65 -10.44
C ILE A 111 -6.55 12.37 -9.13
N ALA A 112 -7.57 12.76 -8.34
CA ALA A 112 -7.36 13.43 -7.07
C ALA A 112 -6.62 12.54 -6.05
N VAL A 113 -6.93 11.24 -5.99
CA VAL A 113 -6.24 10.26 -5.14
C VAL A 113 -4.79 10.07 -5.59
N GLY A 114 -4.54 9.87 -6.89
CA GLY A 114 -3.18 9.76 -7.44
C GLY A 114 -2.33 11.02 -7.21
N GLY A 115 -2.95 12.20 -7.34
CA GLY A 115 -2.31 13.47 -7.02
C GLY A 115 -2.03 13.63 -5.53
N ALA A 116 -2.97 13.24 -4.65
CA ALA A 116 -2.78 13.28 -3.20
C ALA A 116 -1.64 12.35 -2.76
N ILE A 117 -1.54 11.16 -3.35
CA ILE A 117 -0.44 10.21 -3.15
C ILE A 117 0.92 10.86 -3.40
N LEU A 118 1.09 11.56 -4.53
CA LEU A 118 2.37 12.15 -4.91
C LEU A 118 2.66 13.48 -4.21
N LEU A 119 1.66 14.34 -4.06
CA LEU A 119 1.85 15.74 -3.67
C LEU A 119 1.57 16.02 -2.19
N SER A 120 0.81 15.15 -1.52
CA SER A 120 0.38 15.39 -0.15
C SER A 120 -0.16 14.11 0.53
N PRO A 121 0.71 13.15 0.87
CA PRO A 121 0.31 11.89 1.50
C PRO A 121 -0.39 12.10 2.87
N GLN A 122 -0.18 13.22 3.56
CA GLN A 122 -0.89 13.57 4.81
C GLN A 122 -2.39 13.80 4.63
N HIS A 123 -2.82 14.23 3.44
CA HIS A 123 -4.22 14.53 3.15
C HIS A 123 -4.94 13.35 2.47
N LEU A 124 -4.23 12.25 2.28
CA LEU A 124 -4.70 11.08 1.55
C LEU A 124 -5.90 10.44 2.26
N ASN A 125 -5.88 10.37 3.58
CA ASN A 125 -7.01 9.89 4.37
C ASN A 125 -8.30 10.72 4.10
N LEU A 126 -8.15 12.04 3.97
CA LEU A 126 -9.27 12.93 3.70
C LEU A 126 -9.82 12.77 2.27
N VAL A 127 -8.95 12.55 1.27
CA VAL A 127 -9.36 12.42 -0.14
C VAL A 127 -9.90 11.03 -0.47
N ALA A 128 -9.35 9.98 0.13
CA ALA A 128 -9.72 8.59 -0.15
C ALA A 128 -10.97 8.16 0.61
N PHE A 129 -11.05 8.44 1.92
CA PHE A 129 -12.11 7.88 2.77
C PHE A 129 -13.32 8.81 2.93
N LYS A 130 -13.15 10.13 2.83
CA LYS A 130 -14.27 11.07 3.03
C LYS A 130 -15.26 11.09 1.85
N THR A 131 -14.84 10.63 0.68
CA THR A 131 -15.65 10.65 -0.54
C THR A 131 -16.67 9.49 -0.58
N GLY A 132 -16.56 8.52 0.33
CA GLY A 132 -17.48 7.39 0.43
C GLY A 132 -17.36 6.37 -0.72
N TYR A 133 -16.29 6.43 -1.52
CA TYR A 133 -15.96 5.42 -2.51
C TYR A 133 -15.28 4.19 -1.90
N VAL A 134 -14.55 4.37 -0.80
CA VAL A 134 -13.81 3.32 -0.09
C VAL A 134 -14.26 3.28 1.37
N SER A 135 -14.50 2.07 1.88
CA SER A 135 -14.83 1.84 3.29
C SER A 135 -13.66 2.24 4.20
N HIS A 136 -13.94 2.88 5.32
CA HIS A 136 -12.91 3.33 6.26
C HIS A 136 -12.36 2.13 7.06
N GLU A 137 -11.31 1.52 6.54
CA GLU A 137 -10.60 0.43 7.22
C GLU A 137 -9.41 1.01 8.01
N ARG A 138 -9.32 0.67 9.29
CA ARG A 138 -8.23 1.10 10.18
C ARG A 138 -7.20 -0.02 10.34
N GLY A 139 -5.94 0.36 10.46
CA GLY A 139 -4.83 -0.55 10.76
C GLY A 139 -4.20 -1.19 9.52
N PRO A 140 -3.63 -2.41 9.63
CA PRO A 140 -2.79 -3.02 8.59
C PRO A 140 -3.54 -3.33 7.29
N HIS A 141 -4.87 -3.45 7.34
CA HIS A 141 -5.68 -3.63 6.13
C HIS A 141 -5.60 -2.41 5.19
N ARG A 142 -5.40 -1.20 5.76
CA ARG A 142 -5.17 0.02 4.99
C ARG A 142 -3.91 -0.08 4.13
N PHE A 143 -2.85 -0.71 4.65
CA PHE A 143 -1.61 -0.93 3.90
C PHE A 143 -1.82 -1.90 2.73
N GLY A 144 -2.56 -2.99 2.95
CA GLY A 144 -2.91 -3.96 1.89
C GLY A 144 -3.65 -3.29 0.74
N TYR A 145 -4.67 -2.49 1.06
CA TYR A 145 -5.42 -1.71 0.06
C TYR A 145 -4.51 -0.80 -0.76
N TRP A 146 -3.62 -0.03 -0.12
CA TRP A 146 -2.69 0.85 -0.84
C TRP A 146 -1.67 0.07 -1.67
N ALA A 147 -1.20 -1.08 -1.21
CA ALA A 147 -0.25 -1.91 -1.96
C ALA A 147 -0.82 -2.36 -3.31
N GLU A 148 -2.12 -2.68 -3.37
CA GLU A 148 -2.77 -3.13 -4.59
C GLU A 148 -3.26 -1.96 -5.47
N CYS A 149 -3.87 -0.94 -4.87
CA CYS A 149 -4.57 0.10 -5.60
C CYS A 149 -3.74 1.35 -5.89
N ALA A 150 -2.73 1.69 -5.07
CA ALA A 150 -2.02 2.97 -5.21
C ALA A 150 -1.35 3.12 -6.58
N HIS A 151 -0.77 2.03 -7.10
CA HIS A 151 -0.08 2.02 -8.38
C HIS A 151 -0.99 2.48 -9.52
N GLN A 152 -2.20 1.92 -9.61
CA GLN A 152 -3.17 2.26 -10.65
C GLN A 152 -3.57 3.74 -10.59
N HIS A 153 -3.81 4.28 -9.39
CA HIS A 153 -4.16 5.69 -9.21
C HIS A 153 -3.03 6.64 -9.63
N VAL A 154 -1.79 6.30 -9.30
CA VAL A 154 -0.60 7.06 -9.71
C VAL A 154 -0.45 7.06 -11.23
N VAL A 155 -0.60 5.90 -11.88
CA VAL A 155 -0.50 5.79 -13.34
C VAL A 155 -1.58 6.60 -14.04
N ILE A 156 -2.83 6.52 -13.56
CA ILE A 156 -3.95 7.33 -14.10
C ILE A 156 -3.66 8.83 -13.98
N PHE A 157 -3.18 9.27 -12.81
CA PHE A 157 -2.83 10.66 -12.58
C PHE A 157 -1.71 11.13 -13.52
N LEU A 158 -0.63 10.36 -13.67
CA LEU A 158 0.48 10.68 -14.57
C LEU A 158 0.05 10.72 -16.03
N ALA A 159 -0.82 9.80 -16.45
CA ALA A 159 -1.37 9.79 -17.81
C ALA A 159 -2.17 11.07 -18.11
N VAL A 160 -3.05 11.49 -17.19
CA VAL A 160 -3.83 12.73 -17.34
C VAL A 160 -2.91 13.95 -17.34
N LEU A 161 -1.89 13.97 -16.49
CA LEU A 161 -0.90 15.04 -16.45
C LEU A 161 -0.11 15.12 -17.77
N ALA A 162 0.30 13.99 -18.34
CA ALA A 162 1.01 13.93 -19.61
C ALA A 162 0.13 14.40 -20.79
N VAL A 163 -1.13 13.97 -20.85
CA VAL A 163 -2.09 14.43 -21.86
C VAL A 163 -2.34 15.93 -21.73
N GLY A 164 -2.52 16.43 -20.50
CA GLY A 164 -2.66 17.86 -20.23
C GLY A 164 -1.43 18.66 -20.65
N ALA A 165 -0.24 18.11 -20.42
CA ALA A 165 1.02 18.73 -20.83
C ALA A 165 1.20 18.73 -22.36
N TRP A 166 0.72 17.70 -23.04
CA TRP A 166 0.74 17.60 -24.50
C TRP A 166 -0.16 18.64 -25.17
N TRP A 167 -1.32 18.93 -24.59
CA TRP A 167 -2.27 19.90 -25.16
C TRP A 167 -1.69 21.32 -25.26
N ASN A 168 -0.84 21.70 -24.31
CA ASN A 168 -0.14 22.98 -24.35
C ASN A 168 1.22 22.87 -23.66
N LEU A 169 2.27 22.59 -24.44
CA LEU A 169 3.62 22.35 -23.91
C LEU A 169 4.11 23.46 -22.96
N ARG A 170 3.75 24.72 -23.22
CA ARG A 170 4.20 25.84 -22.37
C ARG A 170 3.58 25.75 -20.98
N TYR A 171 2.26 25.73 -20.87
CA TYR A 171 1.61 25.65 -19.56
C TYR A 171 1.81 24.27 -18.91
N GLY A 172 1.80 23.22 -19.72
CA GLY A 172 2.06 21.84 -19.34
C GLY A 172 3.37 21.67 -18.61
N THR A 173 4.46 22.17 -19.18
CA THR A 173 5.79 22.08 -18.56
C THR A 173 5.87 22.82 -17.24
N TRP A 174 5.28 24.01 -17.11
CA TRP A 174 5.19 24.73 -15.83
C TRP A 174 4.41 23.95 -14.77
N VAL A 175 3.27 23.36 -15.13
CA VAL A 175 2.46 22.56 -14.21
C VAL A 175 3.20 21.29 -13.78
N VAL A 176 3.79 20.56 -14.73
CA VAL A 176 4.59 19.35 -14.46
C VAL A 176 5.79 19.70 -13.58
N ALA A 177 6.51 20.77 -13.88
CA ALA A 177 7.65 21.23 -13.09
C ALA A 177 7.23 21.61 -11.66
N ALA A 178 6.12 22.35 -11.50
CA ALA A 178 5.59 22.71 -10.19
C ALA A 178 5.16 21.47 -9.39
N MET A 179 4.53 20.49 -10.03
CA MET A 179 4.13 19.22 -9.40
C MET A 179 5.34 18.37 -9.00
N LEU A 180 6.35 18.25 -9.87
CA LEU A 180 7.59 17.54 -9.55
C LEU A 180 8.35 18.23 -8.41
N ALA A 181 8.47 19.56 -8.45
CA ALA A 181 9.09 20.32 -7.37
C ALA A 181 8.34 20.13 -6.04
N ARG A 182 7.00 20.13 -6.06
CA ARG A 182 6.19 19.86 -4.87
C ARG A 182 6.36 18.42 -4.37
N CYS A 183 6.40 17.45 -5.28
CA CYS A 183 6.67 16.05 -4.97
C CYS A 183 8.02 15.93 -4.25
N VAL A 184 9.11 16.38 -4.89
CA VAL A 184 10.45 16.37 -4.28
C VAL A 184 10.46 17.05 -2.92
N TYR A 185 9.85 18.23 -2.79
CA TYR A 185 9.78 18.94 -1.51
C TYR A 185 9.09 18.13 -0.40
N VAL A 186 7.97 17.47 -0.71
CA VAL A 186 7.18 16.72 0.27
C VAL A 186 7.86 15.42 0.69
N TRP A 187 8.61 14.82 -0.23
CA TRP A 187 9.34 13.57 -0.03
C TRP A 187 10.77 13.75 0.46
N HIS A 188 11.35 14.95 0.36
CA HIS A 188 12.73 15.23 0.76
C HIS A 188 12.99 14.95 2.25
N ASP A 189 12.05 15.30 3.13
CA ASP A 189 12.19 15.12 4.58
C ASP A 189 11.73 13.73 5.06
N PHE A 190 11.35 12.84 4.14
CA PHE A 190 10.83 11.53 4.50
C PHE A 190 11.98 10.56 4.80
N HIS A 191 12.02 10.07 6.04
CA HIS A 191 12.89 8.99 6.47
C HIS A 191 12.04 7.79 6.89
N VAL A 192 12.43 6.59 6.42
CA VAL A 192 11.73 5.36 6.78
C VAL A 192 12.04 5.02 8.24
N ASP A 193 11.02 5.10 9.09
CA ASP A 193 11.12 4.71 10.50
C ASP A 193 10.49 3.34 10.72
N LEU A 194 11.32 2.30 10.79
CA LEU A 194 10.87 0.93 11.02
C LEU A 194 10.34 0.69 12.45
N THR A 195 10.46 1.66 13.35
CA THR A 195 9.90 1.56 14.71
C THR A 195 8.41 1.85 14.76
N VAL A 196 7.87 2.57 13.76
CA VAL A 196 6.45 2.88 13.67
C VAL A 196 5.70 1.68 13.08
N PRO A 197 4.63 1.18 13.73
CA PRO A 197 3.86 0.06 13.21
C PRO A 197 3.22 0.40 11.85
N LEU A 198 3.19 -0.59 10.97
CA LEU A 198 2.64 -0.44 9.62
C LEU A 198 1.16 -0.03 9.66
N GLY A 199 0.79 0.92 8.81
CA GLY A 199 -0.56 1.45 8.70
C GLY A 199 -0.86 2.64 9.60
N GLU A 200 0.05 3.06 10.48
CA GLU A 200 -0.11 4.31 11.24
C GLU A 200 0.25 5.52 10.36
N ASP A 201 1.43 5.48 9.72
CA ASP A 201 1.87 6.52 8.78
C ASP A 201 1.55 6.13 7.32
N ASP A 202 0.73 6.96 6.67
CA ASP A 202 0.39 6.83 5.24
C ASP A 202 1.63 6.96 4.35
N ARG A 203 2.60 7.81 4.73
CA ARG A 203 3.83 8.01 3.93
C ARG A 203 4.67 6.75 3.88
N GLN A 204 4.87 6.12 5.04
CA GLN A 204 5.63 4.89 5.15
C GLN A 204 4.93 3.73 4.46
N SER A 205 3.62 3.61 4.64
CA SER A 205 2.79 2.62 3.97
C SER A 205 2.90 2.74 2.44
N LEU A 206 2.79 3.96 1.92
CA LEU A 206 2.87 4.25 0.50
C LEU A 206 4.29 4.03 -0.06
N TYR A 207 5.32 4.46 0.69
CA TYR A 207 6.72 4.25 0.31
C TYR A 207 7.03 2.75 0.20
N LEU A 208 6.64 1.97 1.20
CA LEU A 208 6.82 0.51 1.19
C LEU A 208 6.01 -0.16 0.07
N ALA A 209 4.78 0.28 -0.16
CA ALA A 209 3.94 -0.23 -1.26
C ALA A 209 4.59 0.01 -2.63
N LEU A 210 5.01 1.25 -2.91
CA LEU A 210 5.68 1.59 -4.16
C LEU A 210 7.01 0.87 -4.29
N THR A 211 7.81 0.87 -3.23
CA THR A 211 9.12 0.22 -3.21
C THR A 211 8.98 -1.28 -3.42
N LYS A 212 7.96 -1.94 -2.85
CA LYS A 212 7.66 -3.37 -3.06
C LYS A 212 7.30 -3.66 -4.51
N VAL A 213 6.45 -2.84 -5.13
CA VAL A 213 6.07 -2.99 -6.55
C VAL A 213 7.29 -2.83 -7.46
N TYR A 214 8.21 -1.92 -7.14
CA TYR A 214 9.39 -1.65 -7.97
C TYR A 214 10.61 -2.55 -7.68
N LEU A 215 10.79 -3.07 -6.46
CA LEU A 215 12.00 -3.83 -6.05
C LEU A 215 11.93 -5.37 -6.26
N ARG A 216 10.94 -5.90 -7.01
CA ARG A 216 10.73 -7.35 -7.29
C ARG A 216 10.27 -8.21 -6.10
N ASP A 217 9.55 -9.28 -6.46
CA ASP A 217 8.55 -10.08 -5.73
C ASP A 217 8.97 -10.83 -4.44
N ASN A 218 10.19 -10.65 -3.91
CA ASN A 218 10.70 -11.51 -2.83
C ASN A 218 10.78 -10.84 -1.45
N PHE A 219 10.19 -9.66 -1.26
CA PHE A 219 10.20 -9.01 0.06
C PHE A 219 9.14 -9.64 0.99
N VAL A 220 9.57 -10.65 1.76
CA VAL A 220 8.76 -11.26 2.83
C VAL A 220 8.86 -10.38 4.07
N MET A 221 7.78 -9.66 4.39
CA MET A 221 7.70 -8.85 5.59
C MET A 221 7.22 -9.70 6.76
N ARG A 222 8.10 -9.96 7.74
CA ARG A 222 7.70 -10.65 8.98
C ARG A 222 6.96 -9.67 9.87
N VAL A 223 5.66 -9.91 10.06
CA VAL A 223 4.88 -9.20 11.08
C VAL A 223 5.27 -9.79 12.44
N PRO A 224 5.80 -9.00 13.38
CA PRO A 224 6.06 -9.49 14.73
C PRO A 224 4.70 -9.82 15.37
N THR A 225 4.37 -11.11 15.41
CA THR A 225 3.29 -11.62 16.24
C THR A 225 3.72 -11.36 17.68
N LYS A 226 3.06 -10.41 18.36
CA LYS A 226 3.23 -10.27 19.80
C LYS A 226 2.82 -11.61 20.39
N GLY A 227 3.81 -12.35 20.87
CA GLY A 227 3.63 -13.68 21.42
C GLY A 227 2.48 -13.67 22.40
N VAL A 228 1.44 -14.44 22.09
CA VAL A 228 0.38 -14.84 23.03
C VAL A 228 0.96 -15.88 24.01
N GLU A 229 2.20 -15.68 24.45
CA GLU A 229 2.94 -16.61 25.32
C GLU A 229 2.65 -16.39 26.81
N SER A 230 1.91 -15.34 27.17
CA SER A 230 1.63 -15.03 28.58
C SER A 230 0.42 -15.76 29.15
N ALA A 231 -0.32 -16.55 28.37
CA ALA A 231 -1.56 -17.19 28.84
C ALA A 231 -1.41 -18.68 29.24
N SER A 232 -0.30 -19.34 28.89
CA SER A 232 -0.11 -20.79 29.14
C SER A 232 0.80 -21.13 30.32
N ARG A 233 1.41 -20.14 31.00
CA ARG A 233 2.28 -20.38 32.18
C ARG A 233 1.54 -20.30 33.53
N LEU A 234 0.21 -20.29 33.54
CA LEU A 234 -0.60 -20.21 34.77
C LEU A 234 -1.64 -21.33 34.95
N SER A 235 -1.53 -22.45 34.21
CA SER A 235 -2.34 -23.65 34.44
C SER A 235 -1.48 -24.85 34.80
#